data_AF-A0A448WM55-F1
#
_entry.id   AF-A0A448WM55-F1
#
_cell.length_a   1.000
_cell.length_b   1.000
_cell.length_c   1.000
_cell.angle_alpha   90.00
_cell.angle_beta   90.00
_cell.angle_gamma   90.00
#
_symmetry.space_group_name_H-M   'P 1'
#
loop_
_entity.id
_entity.type
_entity.pdbx_description
1 polymer ?
#
loop_
_entity_poly.entity_id
_entity_poly.type
_entity_poly.pdbx_seq_one_letter_code
_entity_poly.pdbx_strand_id
1 'polypeptide(L)'
;MAFTLYEEAVSESRAQQSAISLITGTLCNMKCFDVDSATTLRMQCMRAAGHLLRRPDQSRAVLLTSLLFWQPACPTQLKDSTRDAKGALICLEKATKLAEECMDAMVRTQLLSGILEYSAALLLSGCPTVGHFSSS
;
A
#
# COMPACT_ATOMS: atom_id res chain seq x y z
N MET A 1 13.40 0.68 17.08
CA MET A 1 13.58 2.08 17.52
C MET A 1 12.86 3.09 16.64
N ALA A 2 12.94 3.03 15.30
CA ALA A 2 12.20 3.97 14.43
C ALA A 2 10.65 3.83 14.53
N PHE A 3 10.13 2.61 14.64
CA PHE A 3 8.68 2.35 14.74
C PHE A 3 8.08 2.82 16.09
N THR A 4 8.84 2.66 17.17
CA THR A 4 8.45 3.09 18.53
C THR A 4 8.48 4.61 18.65
N LEU A 5 9.46 5.27 18.03
CA LEU A 5 9.51 6.74 17.93
C LEU A 5 8.36 7.31 17.07
N TYR A 6 7.88 6.59 16.05
CA TYR A 6 6.69 6.98 15.28
C TYR A 6 5.42 6.99 16.14
N GLU A 7 5.24 5.98 17.00
CA GLU A 7 4.07 5.90 17.90
C GLU A 7 4.12 6.95 19.02
N GLU A 8 5.30 7.27 19.56
CA GLU A 8 5.42 8.18 20.71
C GLU A 8 5.57 9.66 20.34
N ALA A 9 6.20 10.01 19.21
CA ALA A 9 6.57 11.40 18.92
C ALA A 9 5.60 12.17 18.02
N VAL A 10 4.69 11.48 17.31
CA VAL A 10 3.94 12.10 16.21
C VAL A 10 2.44 12.13 16.50
N SER A 11 2.01 13.10 17.31
CA SER A 11 0.58 13.38 17.57
C SER A 11 -0.08 14.18 16.42
N GLU A 12 0.70 14.72 15.48
CA GLU A 12 0.19 15.43 14.30
C GLU A 12 -0.02 14.49 13.12
N SER A 13 -1.30 14.29 12.75
CA SER A 13 -1.73 13.47 11.60
C SER A 13 -0.97 13.75 10.29
N ARG A 14 -0.52 15.00 10.07
CA ARG A 14 0.20 15.39 8.85
C ARG A 14 1.63 14.85 8.83
N ALA A 15 2.32 14.91 9.97
CA ALA A 15 3.65 14.37 10.13
C ALA A 15 3.65 12.83 10.06
N GLN A 16 2.60 12.17 10.60
CA GLN A 16 2.43 10.72 10.47
C GLN A 16 2.32 10.30 9.00
N GLN A 17 1.52 11.01 8.20
CA GLN A 17 1.33 10.73 6.78
C GLN A 17 2.63 10.92 5.98
N SER A 18 3.41 11.96 6.26
CA SER A 18 4.71 12.16 5.62
C SER A 18 5.71 11.07 6.01
N ALA A 19 5.74 10.69 7.29
CA ALA A 19 6.64 9.65 7.79
C ALA A 19 6.33 8.27 7.16
N ILE A 20 5.07 7.84 7.14
CA ILE A 20 4.69 6.54 6.54
C ILE A 20 4.94 6.54 5.04
N SER A 21 4.72 7.67 4.34
CA SER A 21 4.99 7.79 2.91
C SER A 21 6.48 7.66 2.62
N LEU A 22 7.33 8.30 3.44
CA LEU A 22 8.79 8.18 3.34
C LEU A 22 9.27 6.75 3.66
N ILE A 23 8.75 6.12 4.71
CA ILE A 23 9.09 4.73 5.06
C ILE A 23 8.71 3.79 3.92
N THR A 24 7.47 3.91 3.41
CA THR A 24 6.96 3.07 2.31
C THR A 24 7.77 3.29 1.03
N GLY A 25 8.06 4.54 0.67
CA GLY A 25 8.87 4.87 -0.51
C GLY A 25 10.32 4.38 -0.39
N THR A 26 10.89 4.46 0.81
CA THR A 26 12.25 3.92 1.06
C THR A 26 12.25 2.41 0.91
N LEU A 27 11.26 1.71 1.46
CA LEU A 27 11.14 0.26 1.34
C LEU A 27 10.91 -0.21 -0.09
N CYS A 28 10.18 0.55 -0.92
CA CYS A 28 10.06 0.30 -2.36
C CYS A 28 11.43 0.31 -3.06
N ASN A 29 12.36 1.13 -2.59
CA ASN A 29 13.68 1.28 -3.22
C ASN A 29 14.75 0.34 -2.62
N MET A 30 14.50 -0.26 -1.45
CA MET A 30 15.42 -1.21 -0.85
C MET A 30 15.31 -2.59 -1.53
N LYS A 31 16.43 -3.08 -2.07
CA LYS A 31 16.52 -4.37 -2.81
C LYS A 31 17.41 -5.40 -2.15
N CYS A 32 17.79 -5.14 -0.89
CA CYS A 32 18.81 -5.89 -0.17
C CYS A 32 18.24 -6.82 0.91
N PHE A 33 16.91 -6.90 1.05
CA PHE A 33 16.27 -7.75 2.03
C PHE A 33 16.02 -9.15 1.48
N ASP A 34 16.15 -10.15 2.35
CA ASP A 34 15.62 -11.47 2.11
C ASP A 34 14.07 -11.45 2.08
N VAL A 35 13.48 -12.54 1.59
CA VAL A 35 12.02 -12.64 1.36
C VAL A 35 11.23 -12.50 2.67
N ASP A 36 11.70 -13.09 3.76
CA ASP A 36 11.04 -13.06 5.06
C ASP A 36 11.10 -11.68 5.72
N SER A 37 12.27 -11.04 5.69
CA SER A 37 12.47 -9.66 6.14
C SER A 37 11.63 -8.68 5.33
N ALA A 38 11.61 -8.80 4.00
CA ALA A 38 10.79 -7.97 3.13
C ALA A 38 9.29 -8.14 3.44
N THR A 39 8.83 -9.38 3.62
CA THR A 39 7.42 -9.68 3.95
C THR A 39 7.04 -9.10 5.31
N THR A 40 7.91 -9.22 6.31
CA THR A 40 7.69 -8.64 7.64
C THR A 40 7.58 -7.12 7.57
N LEU A 41 8.49 -6.46 6.85
CA LEU A 41 8.48 -4.99 6.69
C LEU A 41 7.23 -4.49 5.95
N ARG A 42 6.76 -5.22 4.92
CA ARG A 42 5.50 -4.93 4.23
C ARG A 42 4.31 -4.98 5.17
N MET A 43 4.22 -6.02 5.99
CA MET A 43 3.14 -6.19 6.97
C MET A 43 3.17 -5.09 8.04
N GLN A 44 4.36 -4.72 8.52
CA GLN A 44 4.52 -3.61 9.47
C GLN A 44 4.04 -2.28 8.86
N CYS A 45 4.39 -2.00 7.60
CA CYS A 45 3.93 -0.79 6.91
C CYS A 45 2.41 -0.78 6.71
N MET A 46 1.82 -1.91 6.33
CA MET A 46 0.35 -2.02 6.22
C MET A 46 -0.32 -1.74 7.56
N ARG A 47 0.22 -2.28 8.66
CA ARG A 47 -0.29 -2.01 10.01
C ARG A 47 -0.20 -0.51 10.31
N ALA A 48 0.96 0.12 10.13
CA ALA A 48 1.13 1.55 10.39
C ALA A 48 0.22 2.44 9.51
N ALA A 49 0.01 2.07 8.24
CA ALA A 49 -0.93 2.75 7.34
C ALA A 49 -2.37 2.70 7.87
N GLY A 50 -2.78 1.57 8.47
CA GLY A 50 -4.10 1.42 9.10
C GLY A 50 -4.29 2.23 10.39
N HIS A 51 -3.19 2.62 11.06
CA HIS A 51 -3.24 3.40 12.30
C HIS A 51 -3.27 4.93 12.09
N LEU A 52 -3.25 5.42 10.85
CA LEU A 52 -3.36 6.85 10.57
C LEU A 52 -4.72 7.40 11.01
N LEU A 53 -4.77 8.65 11.43
CA LEU A 53 -6.00 9.26 11.98
C LEU A 53 -7.07 9.55 10.91
N ARG A 54 -6.68 9.89 9.68
CA ARG A 54 -7.60 10.35 8.63
C ARG A 54 -7.81 9.25 7.59
N ARG A 55 -9.08 8.92 7.29
CA ARG A 55 -9.48 7.99 6.21
C ARG A 55 -8.80 8.24 4.85
N PRO A 56 -8.70 9.49 4.32
CA PRO A 56 -8.01 9.71 3.05
C PRO A 56 -6.51 9.40 3.12
N ASP A 57 -5.89 9.61 4.28
CA ASP A 57 -4.48 9.32 4.50
C ASP A 57 -4.26 7.81 4.64
N GLN A 58 -5.14 7.11 5.38
CA GLN A 58 -5.20 5.65 5.43
C GLN A 58 -5.34 5.05 4.02
N SER A 59 -6.28 5.54 3.20
CA SER A 59 -6.49 5.03 1.83
C SER A 59 -5.23 5.17 0.97
N ARG A 60 -4.58 6.35 0.97
CA ARG A 60 -3.32 6.57 0.25
C ARG A 60 -2.20 5.67 0.75
N ALA A 61 -2.02 5.57 2.06
CA ALA A 61 -0.96 4.76 2.64
C ALA A 61 -1.18 3.27 2.35
N VAL A 62 -2.41 2.77 2.48
CA VAL A 62 -2.76 1.37 2.16
C VAL A 62 -2.53 1.09 0.67
N LEU A 63 -2.93 1.99 -0.23
CA LEU A 63 -2.63 1.88 -1.66
C LEU A 63 -1.11 1.80 -1.91
N LEU A 64 -0.31 2.66 -1.28
CA LEU A 64 1.14 2.60 -1.40
C LEU A 64 1.72 1.29 -0.86
N THR A 65 1.19 0.76 0.23
CA THR A 65 1.66 -0.54 0.76
C THR A 65 1.31 -1.70 -0.18
N SER A 66 0.21 -1.61 -0.93
CA SER A 66 -0.14 -2.62 -1.95
C SER A 66 0.92 -2.70 -3.07
N LEU A 67 1.58 -1.58 -3.40
CA LEU A 67 2.69 -1.55 -4.35
C LEU A 67 3.88 -2.37 -3.86
N LEU A 68 4.15 -2.35 -2.55
CA LEU A 68 5.25 -3.13 -1.98
C LEU A 68 5.03 -4.63 -2.18
N PHE A 69 3.79 -5.12 -2.10
CA PHE A 69 3.46 -6.53 -2.36
C PHE A 69 3.60 -6.91 -3.83
N TRP A 70 3.45 -5.95 -4.74
CA TRP A 70 3.64 -6.16 -6.17
C TRP A 70 5.11 -6.04 -6.62
N GLN A 71 5.94 -5.30 -5.88
CA GLN A 71 7.35 -5.14 -6.21
C GLN A 71 8.20 -6.37 -5.84
N PRO A 72 9.11 -6.81 -6.72
CA PRO A 72 10.02 -7.90 -6.40
C PRO A 72 10.98 -7.48 -5.28
N ALA A 73 11.11 -8.30 -4.24
CA ALA A 73 11.96 -7.98 -3.08
C ALA A 73 13.46 -7.93 -3.45
N CYS A 74 13.85 -8.66 -4.50
CA CYS A 74 15.22 -8.71 -4.98
C CYS A 74 15.24 -8.89 -6.51
N PRO A 75 15.99 -8.08 -7.29
CA PRO A 75 16.06 -8.20 -8.75
C PRO A 75 16.81 -9.46 -9.23
N THR A 76 17.56 -10.12 -8.34
CA THR A 76 18.36 -11.33 -8.62
C THR A 76 17.63 -12.63 -8.34
N GLN A 77 16.49 -12.60 -7.65
CA GLN A 77 15.64 -13.77 -7.44
C GLN A 77 14.62 -13.85 -8.58
N LEU A 78 14.43 -15.05 -9.13
CA LEU A 78 13.56 -15.33 -10.27
C LEU A 78 12.19 -14.64 -10.09
N LYS A 79 11.75 -14.00 -11.18
CA LYS A 79 10.68 -12.98 -11.35
C LYS A 79 9.33 -13.23 -10.65
N ASP A 80 9.11 -14.43 -10.13
CA ASP A 80 7.80 -14.96 -9.71
C ASP A 80 7.69 -15.28 -8.22
N SER A 81 8.79 -15.44 -7.46
CA SER A 81 8.71 -15.92 -6.08
C SER A 81 8.41 -14.86 -5.01
N THR A 82 8.30 -13.58 -5.36
CA THR A 82 8.09 -12.48 -4.38
C THR A 82 6.91 -11.57 -4.65
N ARG A 83 6.14 -11.80 -5.71
CA ARG A 83 4.95 -10.99 -6.02
C ARG A 83 3.72 -11.61 -5.38
N ASP A 84 3.22 -10.98 -4.33
CA ASP A 84 1.98 -11.39 -3.68
C ASP A 84 0.80 -10.63 -4.28
N ALA A 85 0.31 -11.15 -5.42
CA ALA A 85 -0.86 -10.62 -6.11
C ALA A 85 -2.11 -10.58 -5.21
N LYS A 86 -2.26 -11.60 -4.35
CA LYS A 86 -3.43 -11.73 -3.47
C LYS A 86 -3.37 -10.69 -2.35
N GLY A 87 -2.20 -10.51 -1.73
CA GLY A 87 -1.95 -9.44 -0.76
C GLY A 87 -2.19 -8.05 -1.35
N ALA A 88 -1.69 -7.79 -2.57
CA ALA A 88 -1.92 -6.53 -3.28
C ALA A 88 -3.41 -6.25 -3.51
N LEU A 89 -4.20 -7.25 -3.91
CA LEU A 89 -5.65 -7.10 -4.12
C LEU A 89 -6.42 -6.85 -2.83
N ILE A 90 -6.08 -7.55 -1.74
CA ILE A 90 -6.70 -7.32 -0.43
C ILE A 90 -6.43 -5.88 0.04
N CYS A 91 -5.22 -5.37 -0.19
CA CYS A 91 -4.88 -3.99 0.13
C CYS A 91 -5.64 -3.00 -0.76
N LEU A 92 -5.77 -3.31 -2.04
CA LEU A 92 -6.52 -2.49 -2.99
C LEU A 92 -7.99 -2.37 -2.56
N GLU A 93 -8.63 -3.48 -2.24
CA GLU A 93 -10.02 -3.50 -1.78
C GLU A 93 -10.19 -2.70 -0.48
N LYS A 94 -9.24 -2.81 0.46
CA LYS A 94 -9.22 -1.99 1.68
C LYS A 94 -9.05 -0.49 1.36
N ALA A 95 -8.14 -0.13 0.46
CA ALA A 95 -7.92 1.26 0.05
C ALA A 95 -9.18 1.86 -0.60
N THR A 96 -9.90 1.09 -1.42
CA THR A 96 -11.18 1.48 -2.02
C THR A 96 -12.24 1.74 -0.96
N LYS A 97 -12.45 0.82 -0.02
CA LYS A 97 -13.41 1.00 1.07
C LYS A 97 -13.12 2.27 1.89
N LEU A 98 -11.85 2.51 2.21
CA LEU A 98 -11.41 3.71 2.92
C LEU A 98 -11.62 4.99 2.09
N ALA A 99 -11.47 4.92 0.78
CA ALA A 99 -11.75 6.04 -0.12
C ALA A 99 -13.25 6.36 -0.14
N GLU A 100 -14.12 5.34 -0.23
CA GLU A 100 -15.58 5.51 -0.23
C GLU A 100 -16.10 6.16 1.05
N GLU A 101 -15.53 5.82 2.21
CA GLU A 101 -15.84 6.43 3.51
C GLU A 101 -15.40 7.90 3.64
N CYS A 102 -14.60 8.43 2.71
CA CYS A 102 -14.22 9.84 2.74
C CYS A 102 -15.44 10.71 2.44
N MET A 103 -15.80 11.62 3.35
CA MET A 103 -16.99 12.50 3.20
C MET A 103 -16.85 13.50 2.05
N ASP A 104 -15.63 14.00 1.82
CA ASP A 104 -15.33 14.97 0.77
C ASP A 104 -15.32 14.27 -0.61
N ALA A 105 -16.26 14.66 -1.47
CA ALA A 105 -16.43 14.08 -2.79
C ALA A 105 -15.21 14.32 -3.71
N MET A 106 -14.57 15.48 -3.63
CA MET A 106 -13.38 15.79 -4.43
C MET A 106 -12.22 14.89 -4.02
N VAL A 107 -12.00 14.73 -2.71
CA VAL A 107 -10.96 13.84 -2.18
C VAL A 107 -11.25 12.39 -2.53
N ARG A 108 -12.50 11.94 -2.40
CA ARG A 108 -12.93 10.58 -2.77
C ARG A 108 -12.62 10.28 -4.24
N THR A 109 -13.01 11.16 -5.17
CA THR A 109 -12.75 10.97 -6.60
C THR A 109 -11.26 10.92 -6.92
N GLN A 110 -10.45 11.78 -6.29
CA GLN A 110 -8.99 11.74 -6.47
C GLN A 110 -8.38 10.42 -5.98
N LEU A 111 -8.83 9.90 -4.84
CA LEU A 111 -8.35 8.61 -4.32
C LEU A 111 -8.74 7.46 -5.25
N LEU A 112 -9.99 7.44 -5.71
CA LEU A 112 -10.48 6.41 -6.62
C LEU A 112 -9.75 6.44 -7.98
N SER A 113 -9.42 7.61 -8.51
CA SER A 113 -8.59 7.73 -9.73
C SER A 113 -7.22 7.09 -9.53
N GLY A 114 -6.54 7.38 -8.43
CA GLY A 114 -5.24 6.76 -8.12
C GLY A 114 -5.33 5.25 -7.93
N ILE A 115 -6.39 4.75 -7.29
CA ILE A 115 -6.63 3.30 -7.14
C ILE A 115 -6.88 2.64 -8.50
N LEU A 116 -7.64 3.28 -9.38
CA LEU A 116 -7.96 2.79 -10.72
C LEU A 116 -6.72 2.76 -11.63
N GLU A 117 -5.90 3.81 -11.60
CA GLU A 117 -4.64 3.86 -12.34
C GLU A 117 -3.72 2.70 -11.95
N TYR A 118 -3.66 2.41 -10.65
CA TYR A 118 -2.85 1.30 -10.16
C TYR A 118 -3.44 -0.08 -10.50
N SER A 119 -4.76 -0.28 -10.39
CA SER A 119 -5.38 -1.54 -10.78
C SER A 119 -5.23 -1.82 -12.28
N ALA A 120 -5.28 -0.78 -13.11
CA ALA A 120 -4.96 -0.87 -14.54
C ALA A 120 -3.49 -1.27 -14.77
N ALA A 121 -2.55 -0.69 -14.02
CA ALA A 121 -1.13 -1.08 -14.11
C ALA A 121 -0.90 -2.55 -13.71
N LEU A 122 -1.62 -3.07 -12.70
CA LEU A 122 -1.59 -4.48 -12.32
C LEU A 122 -2.11 -5.41 -13.43
N LEU A 123 -3.22 -5.02 -14.06
CA LEU A 123 -3.79 -5.74 -15.20
C LEU A 123 -2.81 -5.80 -16.39
N LEU A 124 -2.22 -4.65 -16.75
CA LEU A 124 -1.22 -4.56 -17.83
C LEU A 124 0.06 -5.36 -17.50
N SER A 125 0.39 -5.49 -16.22
CA SER A 125 1.54 -6.26 -15.75
C SER A 125 1.33 -7.79 -15.78
N GLY A 126 0.18 -8.27 -16.27
CA GLY A 126 -0.10 -9.69 -16.51
C GLY A 126 -0.70 -10.44 -15.32
N CYS A 127 -1.39 -9.75 -14.40
CA CYS A 127 -2.05 -10.37 -13.25
C CYS A 127 -3.44 -10.94 -13.64
N PRO A 128 -3.67 -12.27 -13.63
CA PRO A 128 -4.92 -12.87 -14.14
C PRO A 128 -6.14 -12.75 -13.21
N THR A 129 -6.00 -12.17 -12.00
CA THR A 129 -7.02 -12.24 -10.94
C THR A 129 -7.96 -11.04 -10.84
N VAL A 130 -7.86 -10.03 -11.70
CA VAL A 130 -8.72 -8.82 -11.63
C VAL A 130 -9.96 -8.92 -12.55
N GLY A 131 -10.20 -10.08 -13.16
CA GLY A 131 -11.31 -10.30 -14.09
C GLY A 131 -12.70 -10.48 -13.48
N HIS A 132 -12.89 -10.35 -12.15
CA HIS A 132 -14.14 -10.76 -11.49
C HIS A 132 -14.79 -9.69 -10.60
N PHE A 133 -14.55 -8.40 -10.85
CA PHE A 133 -15.21 -7.28 -10.14
C PHE A 133 -16.24 -6.54 -11.01
N SER A 134 -16.94 -7.28 -11.89
CA SER A 134 -18.04 -6.72 -12.67
C SER A 134 -19.11 -7.78 -12.93
N SER A 135 -19.84 -8.19 -11.88
CA SER A 135 -21.24 -8.67 -11.95
C SER A 135 -21.70 -9.08 -10.55
N SER A 136 -22.53 -8.24 -9.93
CA SER A 136 -23.78 -8.57 -9.20
C SER A 136 -24.23 -7.39 -8.37
#